data_AF-A0A2C6VG66-F1
#
_entry.id   AF-A0A2C6VG66-F1
#
_cell.length_a   1.000
_cell.length_b   1.000
_cell.length_c   1.000
_cell.angle_alpha   90.00
_cell.angle_beta   90.00
_cell.angle_gamma   90.00
#
_symmetry.space_group_name_H-M   'P 1'
#
loop_
_entity.id
_entity.type
_entity.pdbx_description
1 polymer ?
#
loop_
_entity_poly.entity_id
_entity_poly.type
_entity_poly.pdbx_seq_one_letter_code
_entity_poly.pdbx_strand_id
1 'polypeptide(L)'
;MNKINYLFIGKDPYFFNTEKMKVDENAEYKNIQLKNYPTENVAFFPYYTDGKRENNNEWLNIVTFRRIIGLLSKKQLSCIDDFHTTFQKKPEQIAFDYQKKGVYFCNLNEIKANITKESINSLIIENDNKFWEIDTNTKVLCFGSDAIKYFKTKQLYKNHSSNLGTFPHPSSNNYNVFWKHYDKDFNPIIHNLDIDLLPPTP
;
A
#
# COMPACT_ATOMS: atom_id res chain seq x y z
N MET A 1 -15.93 14.43 11.25
CA MET A 1 -15.73 13.33 10.28
C MET A 1 -14.59 13.71 9.37
N ASN A 2 -13.57 12.87 9.25
CA ASN A 2 -12.39 13.13 8.42
C ASN A 2 -12.67 12.69 6.98
N LYS A 3 -12.39 13.53 5.99
CA LYS A 3 -12.59 13.16 4.58
C LYS A 3 -11.33 12.52 4.00
N ILE A 4 -11.51 11.45 3.23
CA ILE A 4 -10.42 10.80 2.48
C ILE A 4 -10.44 11.34 1.04
N ASN A 5 -9.36 12.02 0.64
CA ASN A 5 -9.18 12.49 -0.74
C ASN A 5 -8.64 11.37 -1.63
N TYR A 6 -7.62 10.66 -1.12
CA TYR A 6 -7.00 9.52 -1.80
C TYR A 6 -6.83 8.37 -0.82
N LEU A 7 -7.21 7.17 -1.26
CA LEU A 7 -7.04 5.94 -0.52
C LEU A 7 -6.13 4.99 -1.31
N PHE A 8 -4.90 4.81 -0.86
CA PHE A 8 -4.03 3.74 -1.33
C PHE A 8 -4.33 2.50 -0.50
N ILE A 9 -4.68 1.40 -1.16
CA ILE A 9 -5.14 0.20 -0.45
C ILE A 9 -4.52 -1.06 -1.02
N GLY A 10 -3.91 -1.84 -0.14
CA GLY A 10 -3.29 -3.13 -0.44
C GLY A 10 -3.77 -4.20 0.52
N LYS A 11 -3.42 -5.44 0.23
CA LYS A 11 -3.70 -6.55 1.13
C LYS A 11 -2.65 -6.60 2.23
N ASP A 12 -3.14 -6.75 3.46
CA ASP A 12 -2.43 -7.10 4.69
C ASP A 12 -1.20 -6.25 5.09
N PRO A 13 -0.96 -6.08 6.39
CA PRO A 13 0.31 -5.52 6.86
C PRO A 13 1.49 -6.46 6.51
N TYR A 14 2.70 -5.92 6.58
CA TYR A 14 3.94 -6.68 6.49
C TYR A 14 3.95 -7.83 7.50
N PHE A 15 4.39 -9.00 7.04
CA PHE A 15 4.50 -10.22 7.84
C PHE A 15 3.22 -10.62 8.58
N PHE A 16 2.06 -10.39 7.97
CA PHE A 16 0.80 -10.91 8.49
C PHE A 16 0.75 -12.44 8.34
N ASN A 17 0.63 -13.14 9.47
CA ASN A 17 0.38 -14.56 9.49
C ASN A 17 -1.11 -14.82 9.32
N THR A 18 -1.50 -15.36 8.17
CA THR A 18 -2.90 -15.61 7.83
C THR A 18 -3.53 -16.73 8.65
N GLU A 19 -2.77 -17.72 9.12
CA GLU A 19 -3.30 -18.81 9.96
C GLU A 19 -3.65 -18.31 11.37
N LYS A 20 -2.79 -17.45 11.91
CA LYS A 20 -2.96 -16.86 13.25
C LYS A 20 -3.75 -15.54 13.22
N MET A 21 -4.08 -15.06 12.03
CA MET A 21 -4.76 -13.77 11.79
C MET A 21 -4.10 -12.60 12.55
N LYS A 22 -2.77 -12.58 12.62
CA LYS A 22 -1.99 -11.56 13.35
C LYS A 22 -0.66 -11.24 12.68
N VAL A 23 -0.11 -10.06 12.95
CA VAL A 23 1.24 -9.67 12.55
C VAL A 23 2.27 -10.55 13.27
N ASP A 24 3.28 -11.02 12.54
CA ASP A 24 4.41 -11.75 13.13
C ASP A 24 5.22 -10.82 14.05
N GLU A 25 5.31 -11.20 15.32
CA GLU A 25 6.03 -10.43 16.33
C GLU A 25 7.53 -10.39 16.07
N ASN A 26 8.08 -11.44 15.45
CA ASN A 26 9.51 -11.62 15.17
C ASN A 26 9.95 -11.06 13.81
N ALA A 27 9.04 -10.40 13.08
CA ALA A 27 9.34 -9.78 11.81
C ALA A 27 10.44 -8.71 11.94
N GLU A 28 11.39 -8.67 11.00
CA GLU A 28 12.49 -7.68 11.00
C GLU A 28 12.02 -6.24 10.77
N TYR A 29 10.85 -6.07 10.16
CA TYR A 29 10.19 -4.78 9.98
C TYR A 29 8.68 -4.95 10.03
N LYS A 30 7.96 -3.90 10.41
CA LYS A 30 6.48 -3.88 10.50
C LYS A 30 5.95 -2.60 9.88
N ASN A 31 4.64 -2.48 9.69
CA ASN A 31 4.06 -1.22 9.25
C ASN A 31 4.11 -0.18 10.36
N ILE A 32 4.45 1.07 10.02
CA ILE A 32 4.35 2.18 10.98
C ILE A 32 2.90 2.32 11.47
N GLN A 33 2.76 2.90 12.64
CA GLN A 33 1.48 3.30 13.21
C GLN A 33 1.45 4.83 13.32
N LEU A 34 0.31 5.44 12.99
CA LEU A 34 0.11 6.88 13.13
C LEU A 34 -1.15 7.13 13.95
N LYS A 35 -1.11 8.16 14.80
CA LYS A 35 -2.32 8.62 15.50
C LYS A 35 -3.32 9.19 14.49
N ASN A 36 -4.61 9.05 14.80
CA ASN A 36 -5.71 9.61 14.00
C ASN A 36 -5.71 9.06 12.56
N TYR A 37 -5.69 7.74 12.45
CA TYR A 37 -5.60 7.04 11.18
C TYR A 37 -6.76 6.02 11.04
N PRO A 38 -7.30 5.79 9.82
CA PRO A 38 -8.44 4.88 9.60
C PRO A 38 -8.15 3.40 9.87
N THR A 39 -6.87 3.03 9.93
CA THR A 39 -6.36 1.68 10.24
C THR A 39 -5.32 1.79 11.35
N GLU A 40 -5.06 0.71 12.08
CA GLU A 40 -4.00 0.67 13.09
C GLU A 40 -2.63 0.79 12.41
N ASN A 41 -2.45 0.09 11.29
CA ASN A 41 -1.21 0.07 10.54
C ASN A 41 -1.32 0.89 9.25
N VAL A 42 -0.27 1.66 8.93
CA VAL A 42 -0.14 2.39 7.67
C VAL A 42 0.42 1.44 6.60
N ALA A 43 -0.42 1.03 5.65
CA ALA A 43 -0.03 0.08 4.61
C ALA A 43 1.20 0.56 3.83
N PHE A 44 2.06 -0.37 3.43
CA PHE A 44 3.30 -0.14 2.66
C PHE A 44 4.41 0.68 3.32
N PHE A 45 4.18 1.36 4.44
CA PHE A 45 5.20 2.16 5.12
C PHE A 45 5.83 1.38 6.27
N PRO A 46 7.12 1.01 6.20
CA PRO A 46 7.76 0.18 7.21
C PRO A 46 8.41 0.97 8.35
N TYR A 47 8.59 0.32 9.50
CA TYR A 47 9.66 0.58 10.48
C TYR A 47 10.44 -0.72 10.79
N TYR A 48 11.72 -0.64 11.17
CA TYR A 48 12.53 -1.79 11.58
C TYR A 48 12.29 -2.11 13.05
N THR A 49 12.15 -3.40 13.36
CA THR A 49 12.05 -3.88 14.74
C THR A 49 13.46 -3.98 15.36
N ASP A 50 13.55 -3.96 16.69
CA ASP A 50 14.78 -4.12 17.49
C ASP A 50 15.84 -3.01 17.46
N GLY A 51 15.50 -1.79 17.06
CA GLY A 51 16.43 -0.66 17.19
C GLY A 51 17.74 -0.85 16.41
N LYS A 52 17.73 -1.73 15.39
CA LYS A 52 18.78 -1.78 14.36
C LYS A 52 19.04 -0.33 13.91
N ARG A 53 20.31 0.08 13.87
CA ARG A 53 20.67 1.40 13.35
C ARG A 53 20.24 1.44 11.88
N GLU A 54 19.10 2.06 11.64
CA GLU A 54 18.61 2.41 10.32
C GLU A 54 19.75 3.08 9.56
N ASN A 55 20.33 2.35 8.61
CA ASN A 55 21.24 2.96 7.65
C ASN A 55 20.42 3.52 6.49
N ASN A 56 21.04 4.42 5.73
CA ASN A 56 20.30 5.18 4.74
C ASN A 56 19.68 4.34 3.60
N ASN A 57 20.07 3.08 3.41
CA ASN A 57 19.66 2.27 2.26
C ASN A 57 18.68 1.15 2.65
N GLU A 58 18.58 0.83 3.94
CA GLU A 58 17.83 -0.31 4.44
C GLU A 58 16.36 -0.29 4.02
N TRP A 59 15.68 0.86 4.10
CA TRP A 59 14.27 0.94 3.67
C TRP A 59 14.06 0.54 2.23
N LEU A 60 14.99 0.89 1.34
CA LEU A 60 14.88 0.55 -0.07
C LEU A 60 15.16 -0.93 -0.33
N ASN A 61 15.67 -1.71 0.64
CA ASN A 61 15.69 -3.18 0.53
C ASN A 61 14.28 -3.79 0.59
N ILE A 62 13.32 -3.11 1.23
CA ILE A 62 11.93 -3.56 1.31
C ILE A 62 11.24 -3.26 -0.02
N VAL A 63 11.21 -4.25 -0.92
CA VAL A 63 10.72 -4.12 -2.31
C VAL A 63 9.36 -3.41 -2.41
N THR A 64 8.42 -3.78 -1.54
CA THR A 64 7.10 -3.15 -1.46
C THR A 64 7.19 -1.65 -1.19
N PHE A 65 8.01 -1.24 -0.22
CA PHE A 65 8.19 0.16 0.12
C PHE A 65 8.91 0.90 -1.00
N ARG A 66 10.00 0.33 -1.54
CA ARG A 66 10.75 0.89 -2.68
C ARG A 66 9.84 1.19 -3.87
N ARG A 67 8.97 0.24 -4.24
CA ARG A 67 8.01 0.40 -5.34
C ARG A 67 6.97 1.48 -5.07
N ILE A 68 6.41 1.52 -3.86
CA ILE A 68 5.42 2.55 -3.49
C ILE A 68 6.05 3.93 -3.43
N ILE A 69 7.22 4.09 -2.81
CA ILE A 69 7.86 5.40 -2.72
C ILE A 69 8.42 5.85 -4.08
N GLY A 70 8.88 4.93 -4.93
CA GLY A 70 9.21 5.20 -6.33
C GLY A 70 8.01 5.71 -7.13
N LEU A 71 6.85 5.06 -6.99
CA LEU A 71 5.59 5.52 -7.60
C LEU A 71 5.20 6.93 -7.12
N LEU A 72 5.20 7.16 -5.80
CA LEU A 72 4.81 8.45 -5.20
C LEU A 72 5.75 9.59 -5.61
N SER A 73 7.03 9.30 -5.79
CA SER A 73 8.06 10.29 -6.18
C SER A 73 8.31 10.38 -7.67
N LYS A 74 7.68 9.51 -8.48
CA LYS A 74 7.93 9.35 -9.91
C LYS A 74 9.42 9.10 -10.21
N LYS A 75 10.07 8.32 -9.35
CA LYS A 75 11.48 7.93 -9.49
C LYS A 75 11.59 6.42 -9.62
N GLN A 76 12.53 5.98 -10.44
CA GLN A 76 12.98 4.60 -10.48
C GLN A 76 14.08 4.46 -9.43
N LEU A 77 13.89 3.57 -8.43
CA LEU A 77 14.78 3.44 -7.28
C LEU A 77 15.41 2.04 -7.22
N SER A 78 16.64 1.94 -6.72
CA SER A 78 17.32 0.67 -6.36
C SER A 78 17.50 0.52 -4.85
N CYS A 79 17.76 -0.70 -4.39
CA CYS A 79 18.12 -1.02 -3.01
C CYS A 79 19.42 -0.35 -2.54
N ILE A 80 20.32 -0.02 -3.47
CA ILE A 80 21.58 0.67 -3.19
C ILE A 80 21.47 2.20 -3.25
N ASP A 81 20.32 2.75 -3.67
CA ASP A 81 20.12 4.20 -3.65
C ASP A 81 20.06 4.69 -2.20
N ASP A 82 20.54 5.91 -1.94
CA ASP A 82 20.45 6.53 -0.62
C ASP A 82 19.07 7.16 -0.41
N PHE A 83 18.27 6.57 0.48
CA PHE A 83 16.93 7.05 0.81
C PHE A 83 16.96 8.44 1.46
N HIS A 84 17.89 8.70 2.38
CA HIS A 84 17.95 9.98 3.09
C HIS A 84 18.39 11.11 2.19
N THR A 85 19.33 10.86 1.28
CA THR A 85 19.75 11.81 0.25
C THR A 85 18.57 12.13 -0.69
N THR A 86 17.76 11.13 -1.02
CA THR A 86 16.65 11.29 -1.97
C THR A 86 15.42 11.96 -1.38
N PHE A 87 15.09 11.66 -0.12
CA PHE A 87 13.81 12.02 0.50
C PHE A 87 13.94 12.94 1.72
N GLN A 88 15.11 12.98 2.36
CA GLN A 88 15.39 13.79 3.57
C GLN A 88 14.36 13.62 4.68
N LYS A 89 13.68 12.46 4.73
CA LYS A 89 12.58 12.14 5.65
C LYS A 89 12.58 10.65 5.94
N LYS A 90 12.09 10.26 7.12
CA LYS A 90 11.76 8.87 7.46
C LYS A 90 10.41 8.45 6.85
N PRO A 91 10.14 7.13 6.66
CA PRO A 91 8.84 6.64 6.20
C PRO A 91 7.66 7.23 6.99
N GLU A 92 7.78 7.32 8.31
CA GLU A 92 6.76 7.91 9.19
C GLU A 92 6.45 9.38 8.85
N GLN A 93 7.48 10.19 8.63
CA GLN A 93 7.31 11.60 8.28
C GLN A 93 6.65 11.77 6.91
N ILE A 94 6.97 10.90 5.95
CA ILE A 94 6.35 10.90 4.62
C ILE A 94 4.86 10.56 4.74
N ALA A 95 4.52 9.49 5.48
CA ALA A 95 3.12 9.10 5.69
C ALA A 95 2.32 10.19 6.42
N PHE A 96 2.91 10.82 7.44
CA PHE A 96 2.28 11.94 8.16
C PHE A 96 2.00 13.15 7.26
N ASP A 97 2.90 13.47 6.33
CA ASP A 97 2.69 14.56 5.37
C ASP A 97 1.56 14.25 4.36
N TYR A 98 1.39 12.98 3.99
CA TYR A 98 0.26 12.54 3.18
C TYR A 98 -1.05 12.56 3.97
N GLN A 99 -1.04 12.13 5.23
CA GLN A 99 -2.20 12.19 6.13
C GLN A 99 -2.74 13.63 6.24
N LYS A 100 -1.86 14.63 6.39
CA LYS A 100 -2.25 16.06 6.41
C LYS A 100 -2.97 16.52 5.13
N LYS A 101 -2.75 15.83 4.00
CA LYS A 101 -3.36 16.11 2.69
C LYS A 101 -4.63 15.27 2.45
N GLY A 102 -5.09 14.51 3.44
CA GLY A 102 -6.20 13.58 3.30
C GLY A 102 -5.88 12.37 2.42
N VAL A 103 -4.60 12.02 2.31
CA VAL A 103 -4.12 10.83 1.58
C VAL A 103 -3.77 9.76 2.60
N TYR A 104 -4.42 8.60 2.48
CA TYR A 104 -4.31 7.50 3.43
C TYR A 104 -3.89 6.21 2.72
N PHE A 105 -2.93 5.52 3.30
CA PHE A 105 -2.46 4.18 2.94
C PHE A 105 -2.97 3.16 3.95
N CYS A 106 -3.89 2.29 3.55
CA CYS A 106 -4.65 1.44 4.47
C CYS A 106 -4.60 -0.04 4.06
N ASN A 107 -4.55 -0.93 5.06
CA ASN A 107 -4.67 -2.36 4.82
C ASN A 107 -6.14 -2.73 4.59
N LEU A 108 -6.40 -3.53 3.56
CA LEU A 108 -7.75 -3.91 3.16
C LEU A 108 -8.53 -4.62 4.27
N ASN A 109 -7.88 -5.52 5.02
CA ASN A 109 -8.55 -6.30 6.06
C ASN A 109 -8.94 -5.44 7.26
N GLU A 110 -8.10 -4.47 7.65
CA GLU A 110 -8.45 -3.49 8.68
C GLU A 110 -9.60 -2.58 8.23
N ILE A 111 -9.58 -2.10 6.98
CA ILE A 111 -10.70 -1.33 6.43
C ILE A 111 -12.00 -2.12 6.47
N LYS A 112 -11.98 -3.40 6.07
CA LYS A 112 -13.17 -4.26 6.12
C LYS A 112 -13.72 -4.41 7.53
N ALA A 113 -12.86 -4.57 8.51
CA ALA A 113 -13.24 -4.72 9.91
C ALA A 113 -13.80 -3.42 10.51
N ASN A 114 -13.29 -2.28 10.06
CA ASN A 114 -13.60 -0.97 10.63
C ASN A 114 -14.76 -0.24 9.92
N ILE A 115 -15.36 -0.80 8.86
CA ILE A 115 -16.54 -0.21 8.23
C ILE A 115 -17.75 -0.39 9.13
N THR A 116 -18.34 0.73 9.55
CA THR A 116 -19.54 0.76 10.42
C THR A 116 -20.81 1.12 9.66
N LYS A 117 -20.68 1.78 8.50
CA LYS A 117 -21.81 2.12 7.64
C LYS A 117 -21.42 2.08 6.17
N GLU A 118 -22.30 1.51 5.35
CA GLU A 118 -22.19 1.47 3.89
C GLU A 118 -23.49 1.99 3.26
N SER A 119 -23.35 2.86 2.27
CA SER A 119 -24.44 3.38 1.46
C SER A 119 -24.00 3.49 -0.01
N ILE A 120 -24.94 3.87 -0.88
CA ILE A 120 -24.64 4.11 -2.30
C ILE A 120 -23.70 5.32 -2.51
N ASN A 121 -23.60 6.23 -1.54
CA ASN A 121 -22.82 7.47 -1.67
C ASN A 121 -21.58 7.54 -0.77
N SER A 122 -21.47 6.65 0.22
CA SER A 122 -20.30 6.61 1.09
C SER A 122 -20.12 5.31 1.88
N LEU A 123 -18.86 5.08 2.28
CA LEU A 123 -18.44 4.12 3.30
C LEU A 123 -17.89 4.90 4.50
N ILE A 124 -18.35 4.58 5.70
CA ILE A 124 -17.84 5.16 6.95
C ILE A 124 -16.98 4.14 7.67
N ILE A 125 -15.76 4.55 8.00
CA ILE A 125 -14.78 3.78 8.76
C ILE A 125 -14.69 4.39 10.16
N GLU A 126 -14.72 3.55 11.18
CA GLU A 126 -14.47 3.94 12.57
C GLU A 126 -13.20 3.29 13.10
N ASN A 127 -12.31 4.09 13.67
CA ASN A 127 -11.13 3.62 14.39
C ASN A 127 -10.84 4.57 15.56
N ASP A 128 -10.61 4.04 16.76
CA ASP A 128 -10.37 4.81 17.99
C ASP A 128 -11.38 5.96 18.23
N ASN A 129 -12.68 5.67 18.09
CA ASN A 129 -13.79 6.65 18.21
C ASN A 129 -13.70 7.84 17.23
N LYS A 130 -12.96 7.68 16.13
CA LYS A 130 -12.87 8.66 15.05
C LYS A 130 -13.43 8.07 13.78
N PHE A 131 -13.98 8.96 12.94
CA PHE A 131 -14.71 8.57 11.73
C PHE A 131 -14.02 9.11 10.49
N TRP A 132 -13.89 8.27 9.48
CA TRP A 132 -13.45 8.62 8.13
C TRP A 132 -14.53 8.28 7.12
N GLU A 133 -14.65 9.12 6.11
CA GLU A 133 -15.58 8.92 5.01
C GLU A 133 -14.81 8.68 3.70
N ILE A 134 -15.16 7.59 3.02
CA ILE A 134 -14.89 7.35 1.60
C ILE A 134 -16.19 7.69 0.87
N ASP A 135 -16.22 8.78 0.11
CA ASP A 135 -17.39 9.21 -0.65
C ASP A 135 -17.19 9.01 -2.16
N THR A 136 -18.14 9.48 -2.97
CA THR A 136 -18.09 9.40 -4.43
C THR A 136 -16.96 10.21 -5.06
N ASN A 137 -16.32 11.12 -4.33
CA ASN A 137 -15.20 11.95 -4.78
C ASN A 137 -13.84 11.39 -4.36
N THR A 138 -13.81 10.45 -3.41
CA THR A 138 -12.57 9.79 -2.98
C THR A 138 -11.97 8.98 -4.14
N LYS A 139 -10.68 9.21 -4.42
CA LYS A 139 -9.93 8.39 -5.39
C LYS A 139 -9.30 7.20 -4.68
N VAL A 140 -9.71 5.99 -5.03
CA VAL A 140 -9.19 4.74 -4.45
C VAL A 140 -8.20 4.10 -5.42
N LEU A 141 -6.97 3.89 -4.97
CA LEU A 141 -5.91 3.21 -5.69
C LEU A 141 -5.72 1.82 -5.09
N CYS A 142 -6.29 0.81 -5.76
CA CYS A 142 -6.24 -0.58 -5.34
C CYS A 142 -4.99 -1.29 -5.87
N PHE A 143 -4.19 -1.83 -4.96
CA PHE A 143 -3.00 -2.63 -5.27
C PHE A 143 -3.28 -4.11 -5.02
N GLY A 144 -3.23 -4.91 -6.09
CA GLY A 144 -3.49 -6.35 -6.04
C GLY A 144 -4.96 -6.74 -6.19
N SER A 145 -5.19 -8.00 -6.54
CA SER A 145 -6.50 -8.55 -6.91
C SER A 145 -7.55 -8.42 -5.80
N ASP A 146 -7.16 -8.61 -4.54
CA ASP A 146 -8.11 -8.58 -3.42
C ASP A 146 -8.71 -7.18 -3.20
N ALA A 147 -7.88 -6.15 -3.23
CA ALA A 147 -8.35 -4.76 -3.13
C ALA A 147 -9.20 -4.37 -4.34
N ILE A 148 -8.77 -4.78 -5.54
CA ILE A 148 -9.50 -4.53 -6.79
C ILE A 148 -10.89 -5.18 -6.74
N LYS A 149 -10.97 -6.46 -6.39
CA LYS A 149 -12.23 -7.21 -6.31
C LYS A 149 -13.15 -6.60 -5.26
N TYR A 150 -12.62 -6.23 -4.11
CA TYR A 150 -13.43 -5.65 -3.03
C TYR A 150 -14.09 -4.33 -3.45
N PHE A 151 -13.33 -3.37 -3.99
CA PHE A 151 -13.90 -2.06 -4.33
C PHE A 151 -14.74 -2.07 -5.61
N LYS A 152 -14.42 -2.92 -6.59
CA LYS A 152 -15.25 -3.07 -7.81
C LYS A 152 -16.67 -3.57 -7.53
N THR A 153 -16.88 -4.31 -6.43
CA THR A 153 -18.22 -4.82 -6.08
C THR A 153 -19.02 -3.85 -5.21
N LYS A 154 -18.41 -2.79 -4.68
CA LYS A 154 -19.09 -1.79 -3.86
C LYS A 154 -20.07 -0.96 -4.68
N GLN A 155 -21.28 -0.78 -4.16
CA GLN A 155 -22.32 0.02 -4.83
C GLN A 155 -21.84 1.45 -5.12
N LEU A 156 -21.07 2.02 -4.19
CA LEU A 156 -20.44 3.34 -4.31
C LEU A 156 -19.70 3.55 -5.64
N TYR A 157 -19.03 2.52 -6.15
CA TYR A 157 -18.18 2.63 -7.35
C TYR A 157 -18.82 2.08 -8.62
N LYS A 158 -20.08 1.60 -8.57
CA LYS A 158 -20.80 1.18 -9.79
C LYS A 158 -20.95 2.32 -10.80
N ASN A 159 -21.27 3.52 -10.31
CA ASN A 159 -21.46 4.72 -11.13
C ASN A 159 -20.28 5.71 -11.07
N HIS A 160 -19.24 5.38 -10.28
CA HIS A 160 -18.07 6.24 -10.04
C HIS A 160 -16.76 5.49 -10.29
N SER A 161 -16.75 4.58 -11.27
CA SER A 161 -15.60 3.72 -11.58
C SER A 161 -14.33 4.48 -11.98
N SER A 162 -14.47 5.72 -12.49
CA SER A 162 -13.35 6.61 -12.79
C SER A 162 -12.53 7.03 -11.56
N ASN A 163 -13.11 6.92 -10.35
CA ASN A 163 -12.43 7.19 -9.09
C ASN A 163 -11.74 5.93 -8.52
N LEU A 164 -11.74 4.82 -9.26
CA LEU A 164 -11.05 3.59 -8.89
C LEU A 164 -9.85 3.33 -9.82
N GLY A 165 -8.64 3.56 -9.32
CA GLY A 165 -7.39 3.15 -9.95
C GLY A 165 -7.02 1.72 -9.57
N THR A 166 -6.53 0.92 -10.51
CA THR A 166 -6.10 -0.46 -10.27
C THR A 166 -4.65 -0.66 -10.64
N PHE A 167 -3.88 -1.27 -9.74
CA PHE A 167 -2.44 -1.47 -9.86
C PHE A 167 -2.07 -2.90 -9.48
N PRO A 168 -1.00 -3.48 -10.06
CA PRO A 168 -0.44 -4.73 -9.55
C PRO A 168 0.00 -4.57 -8.09
N HIS A 169 0.06 -5.66 -7.33
CA HIS A 169 0.51 -5.58 -5.94
C HIS A 169 2.02 -5.24 -5.89
N PRO A 170 2.49 -4.37 -4.98
CA PRO A 170 3.91 -3.99 -4.88
C PRO A 170 4.82 -5.06 -4.27
N SER A 171 4.30 -6.26 -3.95
CA SER A 171 5.09 -7.32 -3.29
C SER A 171 6.25 -7.79 -4.17
N SER A 172 7.35 -8.23 -3.53
CA SER A 172 8.49 -8.88 -4.20
C SER A 172 8.07 -10.08 -5.07
N ASN A 173 6.99 -10.76 -4.72
CA ASN A 173 6.47 -11.92 -5.46
C ASN A 173 5.63 -11.53 -6.69
N ASN A 174 5.51 -10.22 -6.98
CA ASN A 174 4.78 -9.72 -8.14
C ASN A 174 5.75 -9.16 -9.18
N TYR A 175 5.77 -9.81 -10.34
CA TYR A 175 6.65 -9.48 -11.48
C TYR A 175 5.92 -8.74 -12.60
N ASN A 176 4.86 -7.99 -12.29
CA ASN A 176 4.20 -7.18 -13.29
C ASN A 176 5.14 -6.06 -13.79
N VAL A 177 5.27 -5.93 -15.11
CA VAL A 177 6.17 -4.97 -15.79
C VAL A 177 5.93 -3.51 -15.42
N PHE A 178 4.74 -3.17 -14.91
CA PHE A 178 4.45 -1.85 -14.33
C PHE A 178 5.54 -1.41 -13.33
N TRP A 179 6.06 -2.34 -12.52
CA TRP A 179 7.04 -2.02 -11.49
C TRP A 179 8.43 -1.68 -12.05
N LYS A 180 8.74 -2.07 -13.29
CA LYS A 180 10.00 -1.70 -13.96
C LYS A 180 10.20 -0.18 -14.01
N HIS A 181 9.12 0.60 -14.05
CA HIS A 181 9.18 2.07 -14.06
C HIS A 181 9.62 2.69 -12.73
N TYR A 182 9.50 1.96 -11.62
CA TYR A 182 9.71 2.48 -10.27
C TYR A 182 10.77 1.72 -9.47
N ASP A 183 11.17 0.54 -9.95
CA ASP A 183 12.10 -0.38 -9.31
C ASP A 183 13.24 -0.72 -10.30
N LYS A 184 14.43 -0.14 -10.09
CA LYS A 184 15.63 -0.38 -10.92
C LYS A 184 16.09 -1.83 -10.82
N ASP A 185 15.88 -2.44 -9.66
CA ASP A 185 16.26 -3.83 -9.40
C ASP A 185 15.16 -4.81 -9.85
N PHE A 186 14.16 -4.32 -10.58
CA PHE A 186 13.11 -5.16 -11.14
C PHE A 186 13.74 -6.19 -12.08
N ASN A 187 13.78 -7.44 -11.62
CA ASN A 187 14.21 -8.57 -12.40
C ASN A 187 13.01 -9.50 -12.64
N PRO A 188 12.51 -9.62 -13.89
CA PRO A 188 11.41 -10.52 -14.19
C PRO A 188 11.79 -12.01 -14.12
N ILE A 189 13.09 -12.34 -13.98
CA ILE A 189 13.65 -13.70 -14.16
C ILE A 189 13.61 -14.54 -12.85
N ILE A 190 12.76 -14.20 -11.87
CA ILE A 190 12.56 -15.05 -10.68
C ILE A 190 11.21 -15.76 -10.77
N HIS A 191 10.99 -16.43 -11.90
CA HIS A 191 10.32 -17.73 -11.99
C HIS A 191 10.79 -18.35 -13.32
N ASN A 192 11.40 -19.53 -13.25
CA ASN A 192 11.46 -20.47 -14.38
C ASN A 192 10.02 -20.84 -14.77
N LEU A 193 9.33 -19.96 -15.48
CA LEU A 193 8.16 -20.27 -16.26
C LEU A 193 8.66 -20.45 -17.69
N ASP A 194 8.57 -21.69 -18.17
CA ASP A 194 8.82 -22.06 -19.55
C ASP A 194 8.35 -20.95 -20.48
N ILE A 195 9.30 -20.37 -21.20
CA ILE A 195 9.06 -19.37 -22.25
C ILE A 195 8.07 -19.89 -23.31
N ASP A 196 7.87 -21.21 -23.36
CA ASP A 196 6.93 -21.91 -24.24
C ASP A 196 5.45 -21.84 -23.81
N LEU A 197 5.13 -21.28 -22.62
CA LEU A 197 3.74 -21.08 -22.15
C LEU A 197 3.19 -19.67 -22.41
N LEU A 198 3.97 -18.77 -23.01
CA LEU A 198 3.45 -17.48 -23.45
C LEU A 198 2.75 -17.64 -24.80
N PRO A 199 1.49 -17.19 -24.96
CA PRO A 199 0.89 -17.15 -26.29
C PRO A 199 1.74 -16.24 -27.18
N PRO A 200 1.87 -16.55 -28.49
CA PRO A 200 2.62 -15.72 -29.41
C PRO A 200 2.08 -14.30 -29.35
N THR A 201 2.99 -13.35 -29.14
CA THR A 201 2.65 -11.93 -29.18
C THR A 201 2.28 -11.57 -30.63
N PRO A 202 1.22 -10.76 -30.85
CA PRO A 202 0.74 -10.40 -32.18
C PRO A 202 1.77 -9.63 -33.02
#